data_AF-A0A3D4QSE2-F1
#
_entry.id   AF-A0A3D4QSE2-F1
#
_cell.length_a   1.000
_cell.length_b   1.000
_cell.length_c   1.000
_cell.angle_alpha   90.00
_cell.angle_beta   90.00
_cell.angle_gamma   90.00
#
_symmetry.space_group_name_H-M   'P 1'
#
loop_
_entity.id
_entity.type
_entity.pdbx_description
1 polymer ?
#
loop_
_entity_poly.entity_id
_entity_poly.type
_entity_poly.pdbx_seq_one_letter_code
_entity_poly.pdbx_strand_id
1 'polypeptide(L)'
;MPFSLEGETRNILAAMQRSQQLKRVAPGTFAWKEWDISEHVFLRDLVYIVLEENGRPLSFEQIYMQVQQRRNDNISKNSVYAYLNSHPDIIAVYTKQYILLEWLENEELLLTNGIDPQELNSLNGNYQGKVILDVFISHGNYFTLYRLSEAYWQSGYIRLSRNVKAGLASRLVIVDTEGGLHLGSLQWEIISGLKRWGNNLAINELFYLEFINDRVLRCLKKEQFDNYEELPAYRLKEAEQYLNEQLELDEQTVLQNGDELDESLRGLDALLDAGLINGFVRGKDFEQVVNQGYHPQLIRHVLEERGIKVNW
;
A
#
# COMPACT_ATOMS: atom_id res chain seq x y z
N MET A 1 9.25 -44.91 25.69
CA MET A 1 10.71 -45.04 25.50
C MET A 1 11.23 -43.69 25.02
N PRO A 2 11.87 -42.86 25.86
CA PRO A 2 12.44 -41.61 25.39
C PRO A 2 13.85 -41.86 24.83
N PHE A 3 14.18 -41.13 23.76
CA PHE A 3 15.47 -41.17 23.08
C PHE A 3 16.61 -40.76 24.01
N SER A 4 17.63 -41.61 24.14
CA SER A 4 18.93 -41.27 24.70
C SER A 4 19.77 -40.58 23.62
N LEU A 5 20.04 -39.29 23.79
CA LEU A 5 21.11 -38.59 23.08
C LEU A 5 22.33 -38.59 23.99
N GLU A 6 23.20 -39.59 23.80
CA GLU A 6 24.58 -39.53 24.31
C GLU A 6 25.41 -38.72 23.32
N GLY A 7 26.04 -37.65 23.81
CA GLY A 7 27.02 -36.87 23.06
C GLY A 7 26.63 -35.40 22.90
N GLU A 8 27.43 -34.53 23.52
CA GLU A 8 27.30 -33.06 23.61
C GLU A 8 26.29 -32.56 24.65
N THR A 9 26.80 -32.25 25.85
CA THR A 9 26.16 -31.35 26.81
C THR A 9 26.00 -29.96 26.20
N ARG A 10 24.98 -29.77 25.37
CA ARG A 10 24.40 -28.45 25.14
C ARG A 10 23.66 -28.07 26.41
N ASN A 11 24.09 -27.01 27.08
CA ASN A 11 23.39 -26.43 28.21
C ASN A 11 22.01 -25.93 27.74
N ILE A 12 20.99 -26.80 27.77
CA ILE A 12 19.60 -26.41 27.60
C ILE A 12 19.18 -25.74 28.91
N LEU A 13 19.30 -24.41 28.97
CA LEU A 13 18.94 -23.61 30.15
C LEU A 13 17.42 -23.54 30.37
N ALA A 14 16.59 -23.84 29.36
CA ALA A 14 15.16 -24.05 29.51
C ALA A 14 14.60 -24.81 28.30
N ALA A 15 13.64 -25.71 28.55
CA ALA A 15 12.83 -26.35 27.52
C ALA A 15 11.36 -25.98 27.76
N MET A 16 10.75 -25.23 26.84
CA MET A 16 9.32 -24.99 26.86
C MET A 16 8.60 -26.17 26.18
N GLN A 17 7.96 -27.02 26.98
CA GLN A 17 7.10 -28.08 26.48
C GLN A 17 5.68 -27.55 26.30
N ARG A 18 5.13 -27.69 25.10
CA ARG A 18 3.74 -27.30 24.80
C ARG A 18 2.80 -28.24 25.57
N SER A 19 2.04 -27.70 26.53
CA SER A 19 1.05 -28.49 27.28
C SER A 19 -0.04 -28.98 26.33
N GLN A 20 -0.28 -30.30 26.32
CA GLN A 20 -1.37 -30.89 25.52
C GLN A 20 -2.77 -30.55 26.04
N GLN A 21 -2.86 -29.95 27.23
CA GLN A 21 -4.11 -29.59 27.91
C GLN A 21 -4.62 -28.20 27.49
N LEU A 22 -3.79 -27.39 26.82
CA LEU A 22 -4.14 -26.05 26.39
C LEU A 22 -4.45 -26.01 24.89
N LYS A 23 -5.47 -25.23 24.52
CA LYS A 23 -5.76 -24.82 23.15
C LYS A 23 -5.67 -23.30 23.02
N ARG A 24 -5.28 -22.80 21.86
CA ARG A 24 -5.30 -21.37 21.59
C ARG A 24 -6.74 -20.95 21.32
N VAL A 25 -7.19 -19.86 21.92
CA VAL A 25 -8.58 -19.36 21.74
C VAL A 25 -8.62 -17.94 21.16
N ALA A 26 -7.52 -17.19 21.26
CA ALA A 26 -7.32 -15.90 20.59
C ALA A 26 -5.82 -15.63 20.38
N PRO A 27 -5.42 -14.55 19.69
CA PRO A 27 -4.01 -14.18 19.58
C PRO A 27 -3.37 -13.93 20.95
N GLY A 28 -2.37 -14.75 21.31
CA GLY A 28 -1.70 -14.67 22.61
C GLY A 28 -2.48 -15.28 23.79
N THR A 29 -3.69 -15.80 23.56
CA THR A 29 -4.57 -16.31 24.63
C THR A 29 -4.80 -17.81 24.48
N PHE A 30 -4.60 -18.53 25.58
CA PHE A 30 -4.79 -19.97 25.67
C PHE A 30 -5.83 -20.30 26.74
N ALA A 31 -6.61 -21.35 26.49
CA ALA A 31 -7.60 -21.89 27.40
C ALA A 31 -7.38 -23.39 27.59
N TRP A 32 -7.93 -23.93 28.68
CA TRP A 32 -8.01 -25.36 28.87
C TRP A 32 -8.90 -25.98 27.79
N LYS A 33 -8.51 -27.14 27.25
CA LYS A 33 -9.30 -27.84 26.23
C LYS A 33 -10.72 -28.20 26.70
N GLU A 34 -10.86 -28.44 28.00
CA GLU A 34 -12.12 -28.74 28.68
C GLU A 34 -13.08 -27.55 28.73
N TRP A 35 -12.60 -26.33 28.52
CA TRP A 35 -13.46 -25.16 28.41
C TRP A 35 -14.20 -25.18 27.07
N ASP A 36 -15.51 -24.92 27.10
CA ASP A 36 -16.38 -24.84 25.93
C ASP A 36 -16.16 -23.54 25.13
N ILE A 37 -14.94 -23.38 24.64
CA ILE A 37 -14.50 -22.24 23.85
C ILE A 37 -13.90 -22.79 22.55
N SER A 38 -14.39 -22.32 21.41
CA SER A 38 -13.86 -22.73 20.11
C SER A 38 -12.37 -22.42 19.97
N GLU A 39 -11.66 -23.30 19.26
CA GLU A 39 -10.25 -23.09 18.94
C GLU A 39 -10.08 -21.85 18.04
N HIS A 40 -8.97 -21.14 18.24
CA HIS A 40 -8.65 -19.96 17.46
C HIS A 40 -8.40 -20.34 15.99
N VAL A 41 -9.24 -19.82 15.10
CA VAL A 41 -8.99 -19.86 13.65
C VAL A 41 -8.30 -18.57 13.23
N PHE A 42 -7.21 -18.68 12.47
CA PHE A 42 -6.53 -17.51 11.93
C PHE A 42 -7.47 -16.73 11.01
N LEU A 43 -7.35 -15.40 11.01
CA LEU A 43 -8.25 -14.55 10.23
C LEU A 43 -8.20 -14.89 8.73
N ARG A 44 -7.00 -15.19 8.23
CA ARG A 44 -6.77 -15.63 6.85
C ARG A 44 -7.62 -16.84 6.50
N ASP A 45 -7.47 -17.91 7.26
CA ASP A 45 -8.14 -19.19 7.01
C ASP A 45 -9.66 -19.05 7.22
N LEU A 46 -10.10 -18.23 8.19
CA LEU A 46 -11.50 -17.97 8.44
C LEU A 46 -12.20 -17.23 7.29
N VAL A 47 -11.54 -16.25 6.68
CA VAL A 47 -12.10 -15.51 5.54
C VAL A 47 -12.29 -16.45 4.34
N TYR A 48 -11.31 -17.33 4.09
CA TYR A 48 -11.41 -18.35 3.05
C TYR A 48 -12.59 -19.28 3.30
N ILE A 49 -12.69 -19.85 4.51
CA ILE A 49 -13.80 -20.74 4.92
C ILE A 49 -15.17 -20.05 4.74
N VAL A 50 -15.28 -18.77 5.10
CA VAL A 50 -16.53 -18.01 4.93
C VAL A 50 -16.93 -17.94 3.46
N LEU A 51 -15.99 -17.72 2.54
CA LEU A 51 -16.29 -17.68 1.10
C LEU A 51 -16.60 -19.08 0.55
N GLU A 52 -15.82 -20.08 0.93
CA GLU A 52 -15.98 -21.48 0.53
C GLU A 52 -17.36 -22.02 0.92
N GLU A 53 -17.75 -21.90 2.19
CA GLU A 53 -19.02 -22.42 2.71
C GLU A 53 -20.26 -21.70 2.16
N ASN A 54 -20.13 -20.40 1.84
CA ASN A 54 -21.28 -19.65 1.32
C ASN A 54 -21.59 -19.99 -0.13
N GLY A 55 -20.61 -20.49 -0.90
CA GLY A 55 -20.82 -20.91 -2.29
C GLY A 55 -21.39 -19.81 -3.19
N ARG A 56 -21.20 -18.53 -2.83
CA ARG A 56 -21.68 -17.35 -3.55
C ARG A 56 -20.76 -16.14 -3.33
N PRO A 57 -20.75 -15.16 -4.24
CA PRO A 57 -20.03 -13.91 -4.03
C PRO A 57 -20.57 -13.13 -2.84
N LEU A 58 -19.67 -12.64 -1.99
CA LEU A 58 -20.04 -11.88 -0.78
C LEU A 58 -19.49 -10.47 -0.82
N SER A 59 -20.27 -9.50 -0.35
CA SER A 59 -19.77 -8.14 -0.12
C SER A 59 -18.85 -8.09 1.10
N PHE A 60 -18.02 -7.04 1.18
CA PHE A 60 -17.16 -6.80 2.35
C PHE A 60 -17.92 -6.86 3.68
N GLU A 61 -19.07 -6.19 3.76
CA GLU A 61 -19.88 -6.13 4.98
C GLU A 61 -20.44 -7.52 5.36
N GLN A 62 -20.83 -8.33 4.37
CA GLN A 62 -21.29 -9.70 4.62
C GLN A 62 -20.16 -10.58 5.18
N ILE A 63 -18.96 -10.48 4.60
CA ILE A 63 -17.79 -11.23 5.08
C ILE A 63 -17.42 -10.79 6.48
N TYR A 64 -17.36 -9.48 6.73
CA TYR A 64 -17.05 -8.94 8.05
C TYR A 64 -18.03 -9.44 9.13
N MET A 65 -19.34 -9.41 8.84
CA MET A 65 -20.37 -9.91 9.76
C MET A 65 -20.20 -11.40 10.07
N GLN A 66 -19.94 -12.24 9.06
CA GLN A 66 -19.75 -13.68 9.26
C GLN A 66 -18.46 -14.00 10.02
N VAL A 67 -17.37 -13.30 9.71
CA VAL A 67 -16.10 -13.42 10.41
C VAL A 67 -16.27 -13.04 11.89
N GLN A 68 -17.00 -11.96 12.18
CA GLN A 68 -17.23 -11.50 13.55
C GLN A 68 -18.11 -12.48 14.35
N GLN A 69 -19.12 -13.10 13.72
CA GLN A 69 -19.97 -14.11 14.35
C GLN A 69 -19.20 -15.37 14.77
N ARG A 70 -18.14 -15.72 14.04
CA ARG A 70 -17.34 -16.93 14.26
C ARG A 70 -16.13 -16.70 15.17
N ARG A 71 -15.93 -15.48 15.66
CA ARG A 71 -14.78 -15.12 16.49
C ARG A 71 -15.17 -14.62 17.86
N ASN A 72 -14.37 -15.06 18.83
CA ASN A 72 -14.53 -14.72 20.24
C ASN A 72 -13.74 -13.46 20.63
N ASP A 73 -12.99 -12.88 19.69
CA ASP A 73 -12.22 -11.66 19.87
C ASP A 73 -12.70 -10.53 18.95
N ASN A 74 -12.38 -9.28 19.31
CA ASN A 74 -12.79 -8.11 18.55
C ASN A 74 -11.86 -7.91 17.35
N ILE A 75 -12.40 -7.98 16.14
CA ILE A 75 -11.61 -7.82 14.90
C ILE A 75 -11.97 -6.50 14.25
N SER A 76 -10.94 -5.73 13.89
CA SER A 76 -11.18 -4.48 13.16
C SER A 76 -11.59 -4.75 11.72
N LYS A 77 -12.57 -3.99 11.21
CA LYS A 77 -12.93 -3.93 9.78
C LYS A 77 -11.69 -3.79 8.89
N ASN A 78 -10.74 -2.94 9.29
CA ASN A 78 -9.48 -2.71 8.58
C ASN A 78 -8.64 -3.98 8.44
N SER A 79 -8.62 -4.85 9.45
CA SER A 79 -7.89 -6.12 9.38
C SER A 79 -8.52 -7.03 8.34
N VAL A 80 -9.84 -7.21 8.38
CA VAL A 80 -10.58 -8.04 7.40
C VAL A 80 -10.40 -7.49 5.99
N TYR A 81 -10.50 -6.18 5.82
CA TYR A 81 -10.28 -5.50 4.54
C TYR A 81 -8.85 -5.71 4.04
N ALA A 82 -7.84 -5.54 4.89
CA ALA A 82 -6.45 -5.77 4.53
C ALA A 82 -6.21 -7.22 4.09
N TYR A 83 -6.80 -8.20 4.79
CA TYR A 83 -6.69 -9.60 4.41
C TYR A 83 -7.39 -9.90 3.08
N LEU A 84 -8.63 -9.46 2.89
CA LEU A 84 -9.35 -9.67 1.63
C LEU A 84 -8.60 -9.14 0.41
N ASN A 85 -7.90 -8.01 0.56
CA ASN A 85 -7.12 -7.40 -0.53
C ASN A 85 -5.68 -7.93 -0.66
N SER A 86 -5.21 -8.75 0.28
CA SER A 86 -3.84 -9.31 0.24
C SER A 86 -3.79 -10.84 0.12
N HIS A 87 -4.93 -11.51 0.31
CA HIS A 87 -5.03 -12.96 0.24
C HIS A 87 -4.84 -13.45 -1.21
N PRO A 88 -3.91 -14.39 -1.48
CA PRO A 88 -3.65 -14.83 -2.86
C PRO A 88 -4.84 -15.51 -3.53
N ASP A 89 -5.63 -16.25 -2.75
CA ASP A 89 -6.73 -17.07 -3.27
C ASP A 89 -8.09 -16.35 -3.27
N ILE A 90 -8.14 -15.03 -3.05
CA ILE A 90 -9.38 -14.25 -3.01
C ILE A 90 -9.27 -13.10 -4.00
N ILE A 91 -10.32 -12.90 -4.79
CA ILE A 91 -10.40 -11.80 -5.76
C ILE A 91 -11.67 -10.99 -5.58
N ALA A 92 -11.57 -9.70 -5.84
CA ALA A 92 -12.73 -8.81 -5.91
C ALA A 92 -13.23 -8.74 -7.37
N VAL A 93 -14.54 -8.88 -7.56
CA VAL A 93 -15.20 -8.75 -8.86
C VAL A 93 -15.79 -7.34 -9.04
N TYR A 94 -16.16 -6.97 -10.28
CA TYR A 94 -16.67 -5.63 -10.61
C TYR A 94 -17.92 -5.20 -9.84
N THR A 95 -18.71 -6.15 -9.36
CA THR A 95 -19.87 -5.90 -8.51
C THR A 95 -19.51 -5.52 -7.07
N LYS A 96 -18.21 -5.34 -6.75
CA LYS A 96 -17.66 -5.05 -5.41
C LYS A 96 -17.92 -6.19 -4.40
N GLN A 97 -18.00 -7.41 -4.92
CA GLN A 97 -18.09 -8.65 -4.14
C GLN A 97 -16.77 -9.41 -4.23
N TYR A 98 -16.55 -10.35 -3.33
CA TYR A 98 -15.35 -11.20 -3.29
C TYR A 98 -15.73 -12.65 -3.59
N ILE A 99 -14.86 -13.35 -4.32
CA ILE A 99 -14.94 -14.78 -4.64
C ILE A 99 -13.58 -15.45 -4.44
N LEU A 100 -13.56 -16.78 -4.41
CA LEU A 100 -12.32 -17.55 -4.42
C LEU A 100 -11.71 -17.58 -5.82
N LEU A 101 -10.39 -17.61 -5.91
CA LEU A 101 -9.65 -17.61 -7.18
C LEU A 101 -9.99 -18.84 -8.04
N GLU A 102 -10.18 -20.00 -7.42
CA GLU A 102 -10.54 -21.26 -8.08
C GLU A 102 -11.88 -21.19 -8.84
N TRP A 103 -12.75 -20.22 -8.52
CA TRP A 103 -14.00 -20.02 -9.25
C TRP A 103 -13.76 -19.61 -10.71
N LEU A 104 -12.60 -19.04 -11.02
CA LEU A 104 -12.21 -18.72 -12.39
C LEU A 104 -12.07 -19.96 -13.28
N GLU A 105 -11.86 -21.14 -12.69
CA GLU A 105 -11.78 -22.41 -13.42
C GLU A 105 -13.18 -22.98 -13.74
N ASN A 106 -14.25 -22.40 -13.18
CA ASN A 106 -15.61 -22.89 -13.32
C ASN A 106 -16.56 -21.79 -13.83
N GLU A 107 -16.62 -21.63 -15.15
CA GLU A 107 -17.48 -20.64 -15.82
C GLU A 107 -18.97 -20.79 -15.47
N GLU A 108 -19.46 -22.02 -15.31
CA GLU A 108 -20.87 -22.30 -14.98
C GLU A 108 -21.23 -21.75 -13.59
N LEU A 109 -20.31 -21.86 -12.62
CA LEU A 109 -20.48 -21.32 -11.28
C LEU A 109 -20.52 -19.79 -11.28
N LEU A 110 -19.67 -19.14 -12.09
CA LEU A 110 -19.65 -17.69 -12.24
C LEU A 110 -20.97 -17.16 -12.84
N LEU A 111 -21.41 -17.76 -13.95
CA LEU A 111 -22.64 -17.38 -14.65
C LEU A 111 -23.88 -17.57 -13.77
N THR A 112 -23.96 -18.67 -13.02
CA THR A 112 -25.07 -18.94 -12.09
C THR A 112 -25.17 -17.88 -11.00
N ASN A 113 -24.05 -17.28 -10.62
CA ASN A 113 -23.97 -16.21 -9.63
C ASN A 113 -24.05 -14.79 -10.25
N GLY A 114 -24.37 -14.68 -11.53
CA GLY A 114 -24.53 -13.40 -12.23
C GLY A 114 -23.21 -12.66 -12.49
N ILE A 115 -22.10 -13.38 -12.53
CA ILE A 115 -20.78 -12.83 -12.85
C ILE A 115 -20.44 -13.24 -14.28
N ASP A 116 -20.15 -12.25 -15.13
CA ASP A 116 -19.72 -12.47 -16.51
C ASP A 116 -18.21 -12.81 -16.57
N PRO A 117 -17.83 -14.02 -17.03
CA PRO A 117 -16.43 -14.40 -17.20
C PRO A 117 -15.65 -13.50 -18.18
N GLN A 118 -16.32 -12.93 -19.20
CA GLN A 118 -15.67 -12.03 -20.17
C GLN A 118 -15.40 -10.65 -19.58
N GLU A 119 -16.32 -10.12 -18.77
CA GLU A 119 -16.06 -8.91 -17.99
C GLU A 119 -14.94 -9.18 -16.99
N LEU A 120 -14.93 -10.33 -16.31
CA LEU A 120 -13.82 -10.73 -15.45
C LEU A 120 -12.49 -10.82 -16.19
N ASN A 121 -12.44 -11.34 -17.42
CA ASN A 121 -11.19 -11.43 -18.19
C ASN A 121 -10.71 -10.07 -18.71
N SER A 122 -11.63 -9.17 -19.10
CA SER A 122 -11.29 -7.79 -19.47
C SER A 122 -10.86 -6.95 -18.25
N LEU A 123 -11.47 -7.22 -17.09
CA LEU A 123 -11.10 -6.64 -15.80
C LEU A 123 -9.90 -7.32 -15.15
N ASN A 124 -9.57 -8.58 -15.44
CA ASN A 124 -8.36 -9.26 -14.99
C ASN A 124 -7.12 -8.65 -15.67
N GLY A 125 -7.30 -7.93 -16.78
CA GLY A 125 -6.31 -6.99 -17.30
C GLY A 125 -6.12 -5.75 -16.42
N ASN A 126 -7.02 -5.43 -15.49
CA ASN A 126 -7.01 -4.20 -14.68
C ASN A 126 -7.09 -4.43 -13.15
N TYR A 127 -7.46 -5.63 -12.69
CA TYR A 127 -7.77 -5.99 -11.30
C TYR A 127 -7.00 -7.22 -10.82
N GLN A 128 -5.80 -7.49 -11.35
CA GLN A 128 -4.88 -8.32 -10.58
C GLN A 128 -4.33 -7.51 -9.41
N GLY A 129 -5.01 -7.64 -8.27
CA GLY A 129 -4.73 -7.06 -6.95
C GLY A 129 -3.41 -7.46 -6.29
N LYS A 130 -2.33 -7.54 -7.06
CA LYS A 130 -0.97 -7.31 -6.57
C LYS A 130 -0.35 -6.28 -7.50
N VAL A 131 -0.39 -5.04 -7.07
CA VAL A 131 0.39 -3.99 -7.71
C VAL A 131 1.79 -3.96 -7.12
N ILE A 132 1.93 -4.21 -5.83
CA ILE A 132 3.21 -4.58 -5.24
C ILE A 132 3.31 -6.10 -5.36
N LEU A 133 4.19 -6.58 -6.23
CA LEU A 133 4.40 -8.00 -6.47
C LEU A 133 5.40 -8.58 -5.48
N ASP A 134 6.45 -7.83 -5.17
CA ASP A 134 7.50 -8.28 -4.24
C ASP A 134 8.28 -7.10 -3.63
N VAL A 135 8.93 -7.34 -2.50
CA VAL A 135 9.90 -6.44 -1.86
C VAL A 135 11.09 -7.26 -1.41
N PHE A 136 12.26 -6.90 -1.90
CA PHE A 136 13.50 -7.62 -1.60
C PHE A 136 14.69 -6.67 -1.55
N ILE A 137 15.82 -7.18 -1.08
CA ILE A 137 17.09 -6.48 -1.10
C ILE A 137 17.95 -7.14 -2.17
N SER A 138 18.48 -6.33 -3.09
CA SER A 138 19.49 -6.76 -4.07
C SER A 138 20.53 -5.67 -4.20
N HIS A 139 21.77 -6.00 -4.57
CA HIS A 139 22.84 -5.01 -4.78
C HIS A 139 23.01 -3.97 -3.65
N GLY A 140 22.68 -4.33 -2.41
CA GLY A 140 22.73 -3.43 -1.25
C GLY A 140 21.54 -2.47 -1.08
N ASN A 141 20.62 -2.41 -2.04
CA ASN A 141 19.45 -1.52 -2.04
C ASN A 141 18.14 -2.28 -1.85
N TYR A 142 17.12 -1.60 -1.33
CA TYR A 142 15.76 -2.14 -1.39
C TYR A 142 15.22 -2.00 -2.80
N PHE A 143 14.47 -3.01 -3.23
CA PHE A 143 13.70 -3.00 -4.47
C PHE A 143 12.25 -3.36 -4.14
N THR A 144 11.32 -2.66 -4.78
CA THR A 144 9.92 -3.08 -4.84
C THR A 144 9.56 -3.34 -6.29
N LEU A 145 9.10 -4.54 -6.57
CA LEU A 145 8.58 -4.91 -7.89
C LEU A 145 7.10 -4.54 -7.96
N TYR A 146 6.76 -3.78 -8.97
CA TYR A 146 5.42 -3.31 -9.25
C TYR A 146 4.87 -3.86 -10.57
N ARG A 147 3.54 -3.89 -10.67
CA ARG A 147 2.82 -3.89 -11.95
C ARG A 147 1.98 -2.63 -12.06
N LEU A 148 2.19 -1.81 -13.09
CA LEU A 148 1.41 -0.59 -13.28
C LEU A 148 -0.05 -0.93 -13.60
N SER A 149 -0.99 -0.63 -12.70
CA SER A 149 -2.42 -0.77 -12.99
C SER A 149 -3.00 0.53 -13.55
N GLU A 150 -4.11 0.41 -14.29
CA GLU A 150 -4.86 1.58 -14.77
C GLU A 150 -5.28 2.48 -13.61
N ALA A 151 -5.69 1.90 -12.48
CA ALA A 151 -6.07 2.64 -11.27
C ALA A 151 -4.92 3.51 -10.74
N TYR A 152 -3.69 2.99 -10.67
CA TYR A 152 -2.55 3.81 -10.23
C TYR A 152 -2.21 4.89 -11.23
N TRP A 153 -2.20 4.56 -12.52
CA TRP A 153 -1.96 5.53 -13.58
C TRP A 153 -2.96 6.71 -13.51
N GLN A 154 -4.26 6.41 -13.40
CA GLN A 154 -5.31 7.43 -13.27
C GLN A 154 -5.14 8.27 -11.99
N SER A 155 -4.80 7.62 -10.88
CA SER A 155 -4.59 8.28 -9.57
C SER A 155 -3.28 9.07 -9.47
N GLY A 156 -2.30 8.80 -10.33
CA GLY A 156 -1.02 9.50 -10.36
C GLY A 156 -0.12 9.29 -9.14
N TYR A 157 -0.30 8.19 -8.41
CA TYR A 157 0.58 7.78 -7.32
C TYR A 157 0.78 6.26 -7.31
N ILE A 158 1.68 5.76 -6.45
CA ILE A 158 1.79 4.33 -6.10
C ILE A 158 1.84 4.16 -4.58
N ARG A 159 1.41 3.02 -4.05
CA ARG A 159 1.66 2.70 -2.63
C ARG A 159 3.06 2.12 -2.44
N LEU A 160 3.70 2.56 -1.37
CA LEU A 160 4.89 1.96 -0.80
C LEU A 160 4.49 0.73 0.04
N SER A 161 5.25 -0.35 -0.08
CA SER A 161 5.07 -1.51 0.78
C SER A 161 5.56 -1.24 2.20
N ARG A 162 4.81 -1.70 3.20
CA ARG A 162 5.23 -1.70 4.61
C ARG A 162 6.48 -2.52 4.88
N ASN A 163 6.87 -3.39 3.96
CA ASN A 163 8.08 -4.19 4.07
C ASN A 163 9.35 -3.41 3.70
N VAL A 164 9.22 -2.24 3.08
CA VAL A 164 10.33 -1.32 2.87
C VAL A 164 10.65 -0.64 4.20
N LYS A 165 11.78 -1.01 4.81
CA LYS A 165 12.25 -0.45 6.08
C LYS A 165 13.22 0.73 5.91
N ALA A 166 13.22 1.36 4.73
CA ALA A 166 14.02 2.54 4.46
C ALA A 166 13.39 3.77 5.15
N GLY A 167 14.18 4.54 5.89
CA GLY A 167 13.75 5.78 6.54
C GLY A 167 13.65 6.92 5.52
N LEU A 168 12.66 6.84 4.63
CA LEU A 168 12.49 7.79 3.54
C LEU A 168 12.00 9.15 4.03
N ALA A 169 12.56 10.21 3.43
CA ALA A 169 12.10 11.57 3.61
C ALA A 169 10.74 11.80 2.94
N SER A 170 10.02 12.83 3.39
CA SER A 170 8.73 13.23 2.79
C SER A 170 8.87 13.82 1.39
N ARG A 171 10.04 14.37 1.05
CA ARG A 171 10.39 14.92 -0.26
C ARG A 171 11.40 13.99 -0.92
N LEU A 172 11.08 13.58 -2.14
CA LEU A 172 11.83 12.59 -2.89
C LEU A 172 12.19 13.11 -4.28
N VAL A 173 13.29 12.62 -4.82
CA VAL A 173 13.60 12.68 -6.25
C VAL A 173 13.51 11.27 -6.80
N ILE A 174 12.80 11.13 -7.91
CA ILE A 174 12.62 9.88 -8.61
C ILE A 174 13.28 10.03 -9.97
N VAL A 175 14.30 9.21 -10.21
CA VAL A 175 14.94 9.05 -11.52
C VAL A 175 14.05 8.13 -12.35
N ASP A 176 13.51 8.62 -13.46
CA ASP A 176 12.67 7.82 -14.36
C ASP A 176 13.51 6.78 -15.15
N THR A 177 12.83 5.99 -15.97
CA THR A 177 13.45 4.93 -16.78
C THR A 177 14.42 5.45 -17.85
N GLU A 178 14.36 6.73 -18.21
CA GLU A 178 15.22 7.40 -19.19
C GLU A 178 16.30 8.29 -18.52
N GLY A 179 16.31 8.36 -17.18
CA GLY A 179 17.23 9.18 -16.41
C GLY A 179 16.77 10.62 -16.16
N GLY A 180 15.50 10.94 -16.45
CA GLY A 180 14.87 12.21 -16.08
C GLY A 180 14.65 12.31 -14.57
N LEU A 181 14.78 13.52 -14.02
CA LEU A 181 14.64 13.79 -12.59
C LEU A 181 13.26 14.39 -12.30
N HIS A 182 12.54 13.79 -11.36
CA HIS A 182 11.18 14.22 -11.01
C HIS A 182 11.01 14.35 -9.51
N LEU A 183 10.29 15.38 -9.09
CA LEU A 183 9.86 15.51 -7.71
C LEU A 183 8.73 14.52 -7.38
N GLY A 184 8.93 13.78 -6.30
CA GLY A 184 7.91 12.98 -5.63
C GLY A 184 7.72 13.43 -4.18
N SER A 185 6.61 13.03 -3.59
CA SER A 185 6.39 13.15 -2.15
C SER A 185 5.96 11.81 -1.57
N LEU A 186 6.40 11.56 -0.35
CA LEU A 186 5.99 10.41 0.45
C LEU A 186 5.07 10.85 1.57
N GLN A 187 3.83 10.38 1.55
CA GLN A 187 2.87 10.56 2.64
C GLN A 187 2.02 9.31 2.78
N TRP A 188 1.76 8.86 4.01
CA TRP A 188 0.84 7.74 4.28
C TRP A 188 1.11 6.48 3.43
N GLU A 189 2.39 6.13 3.25
CA GLU A 189 2.79 4.99 2.41
C GLU A 189 2.43 5.18 0.93
N ILE A 190 2.34 6.41 0.43
CA ILE A 190 2.06 6.75 -0.97
C ILE A 190 3.19 7.59 -1.53
N ILE A 191 3.71 7.20 -2.70
CA ILE A 191 4.66 7.97 -3.49
C ILE A 191 3.90 8.64 -4.63
N SER A 192 3.89 9.97 -4.64
CA SER A 192 3.20 10.78 -5.64
C SER A 192 4.03 10.99 -6.92
N GLY A 193 3.39 11.56 -7.94
CA GLY A 193 4.06 12.03 -9.15
C GLY A 193 4.16 11.00 -10.27
N LEU A 194 3.47 9.85 -10.17
CA LEU A 194 3.55 8.74 -11.14
C LEU A 194 3.28 9.17 -12.57
N LYS A 195 2.38 10.13 -12.80
CA LYS A 195 2.11 10.65 -14.16
C LYS A 195 3.32 11.33 -14.79
N ARG A 196 4.26 11.81 -13.98
CA ARG A 196 5.50 12.48 -14.43
C ARG A 196 6.62 11.46 -14.61
N TRP A 197 6.99 10.76 -13.55
CA TRP A 197 8.14 9.84 -13.57
C TRP A 197 7.84 8.44 -14.14
N GLY A 198 6.56 8.08 -14.26
CA GLY A 198 6.10 6.80 -14.83
C GLY A 198 5.56 6.94 -16.26
N ASN A 199 5.76 8.08 -16.92
CA ASN A 199 5.27 8.36 -18.28
C ASN A 199 5.69 7.32 -19.34
N ASN A 200 6.82 6.67 -19.13
CA ASN A 200 7.39 5.67 -20.04
C ASN A 200 6.98 4.22 -19.70
N LEU A 201 6.05 4.04 -18.77
CA LEU A 201 5.51 2.74 -18.37
C LEU A 201 4.13 2.51 -19.01
N ALA A 202 3.92 1.33 -19.58
CA ALA A 202 2.61 0.90 -20.06
C ALA A 202 1.76 0.31 -18.93
N ILE A 203 0.44 0.43 -19.06
CA ILE A 203 -0.49 -0.29 -18.18
C ILE A 203 -0.21 -1.80 -18.31
N ASN A 204 -0.17 -2.49 -17.18
CA ASN A 204 0.25 -3.87 -16.96
C ASN A 204 1.74 -4.17 -17.09
N GLU A 205 2.58 -3.16 -17.36
CA GLU A 205 4.02 -3.34 -17.37
C GLU A 205 4.57 -3.59 -15.96
N LEU A 206 5.56 -4.49 -15.88
CA LEU A 206 6.33 -4.71 -14.66
C LEU A 206 7.49 -3.73 -14.57
N PHE A 207 7.62 -3.08 -13.43
CA PHE A 207 8.70 -2.14 -13.18
C PHE A 207 9.20 -2.26 -11.74
N TYR A 208 10.44 -1.87 -11.51
CA TYR A 208 11.09 -1.91 -10.22
C TYR A 208 11.29 -0.48 -9.73
N LEU A 209 11.03 -0.26 -8.45
CA LEU A 209 11.44 0.95 -7.76
C LEU A 209 12.60 0.58 -6.84
N GLU A 210 13.77 1.12 -7.15
CA GLU A 210 14.98 1.01 -6.34
C GLU A 210 15.05 2.18 -5.36
N PHE A 211 15.36 1.88 -4.11
CA PHE A 211 15.53 2.85 -3.04
C PHE A 211 17.03 3.04 -2.77
N ILE A 212 17.61 4.07 -3.39
CA ILE A 212 19.06 4.31 -3.38
C ILE A 212 19.50 4.91 -2.04
N ASN A 213 18.75 5.89 -1.53
CA ASN A 213 18.93 6.44 -0.20
C ASN A 213 17.59 6.94 0.38
N ASP A 214 17.62 7.79 1.41
CA ASP A 214 16.44 8.33 2.07
C ASP A 214 15.65 9.32 1.20
N ARG A 215 16.22 9.85 0.11
CA ARG A 215 15.63 10.90 -0.72
C ARG A 215 15.55 10.57 -2.20
N VAL A 216 16.35 9.63 -2.69
CA VAL A 216 16.51 9.32 -4.11
C VAL A 216 16.04 7.90 -4.40
N LEU A 217 15.12 7.80 -5.35
CA LEU A 217 14.61 6.54 -5.88
C LEU A 217 14.88 6.48 -7.38
N ARG A 218 14.95 5.26 -7.92
CA ARG A 218 15.09 5.04 -9.36
C ARG A 218 14.03 4.06 -9.85
N CYS A 219 13.34 4.44 -10.91
CA CYS A 219 12.42 3.58 -11.64
C CYS A 219 13.19 2.81 -12.71
N LEU A 220 13.03 1.49 -12.74
CA LEU A 220 13.68 0.60 -13.69
C LEU A 220 12.63 -0.27 -14.38
N LYS A 221 12.74 -0.38 -15.71
CA LYS A 221 12.05 -1.45 -16.44
C LYS A 221 12.69 -2.79 -16.15
N LYS A 222 11.96 -3.87 -16.45
CA LYS A 222 12.45 -5.23 -16.29
C LYS A 222 13.81 -5.44 -16.97
N GLU A 223 13.98 -4.98 -18.20
CA GLU A 223 15.24 -5.12 -18.95
C GLU A 223 16.41 -4.39 -18.28
N GLN A 224 16.15 -3.25 -17.63
CA GLN A 224 17.17 -2.47 -16.91
C GLN A 224 17.53 -3.11 -15.57
N PHE A 225 16.57 -3.77 -14.91
CA PHE A 225 16.85 -4.56 -13.72
C PHE A 225 17.59 -5.85 -14.05
N ASP A 226 17.19 -6.56 -15.11
CA ASP A 226 17.86 -7.79 -15.56
C ASP A 226 19.31 -7.50 -16.00
N ASN A 227 19.58 -6.31 -16.55
CA ASN A 227 20.91 -5.81 -16.88
C ASN A 227 21.34 -4.69 -15.91
N TYR A 228 21.31 -4.99 -14.61
CA TYR A 228 21.50 -3.98 -13.57
C TYR A 228 22.86 -3.26 -13.67
N GLU A 229 22.79 -1.94 -13.79
CA GLU A 229 23.90 -1.03 -13.60
C GLU A 229 23.59 -0.08 -12.42
N GLU A 230 24.55 0.08 -11.52
CA GLU A 230 24.44 1.03 -10.40
C GLU A 230 24.25 2.45 -10.93
N LEU A 231 23.43 3.26 -10.23
CA LEU A 231 23.28 4.66 -10.60
C LEU A 231 24.64 5.36 -10.42
N PRO A 232 25.23 5.96 -11.48
CA PRO A 232 26.54 6.58 -11.37
C PRO A 232 26.57 7.69 -10.31
N ALA A 233 27.66 7.79 -9.56
CA ALA A 233 27.80 8.76 -8.46
C ALA A 233 27.55 10.22 -8.89
N TYR A 234 27.85 10.58 -10.15
CA TYR A 234 27.56 11.92 -10.67
C TYR A 234 26.06 12.17 -10.82
N ARG A 235 25.28 11.16 -11.22
CA ARG A 235 23.81 11.24 -11.32
C ARG A 235 23.15 11.32 -9.96
N LEU A 236 23.66 10.58 -8.98
CA LEU A 236 23.15 10.68 -7.61
C LEU A 236 23.33 12.10 -7.06
N LYS A 237 24.51 12.70 -7.24
CA LYS A 237 24.77 14.09 -6.85
C LYS A 237 23.86 15.08 -7.58
N GLU A 238 23.64 14.87 -8.88
CA GLU A 238 22.73 15.69 -9.69
C GLU A 238 21.29 15.63 -9.13
N ALA A 239 20.80 14.44 -8.78
CA ALA A 239 19.47 14.26 -8.18
C ALA A 239 19.35 14.94 -6.81
N GLU A 240 20.35 14.83 -5.95
CA GLU A 240 20.39 15.49 -4.65
C GLU A 240 20.45 17.01 -4.78
N GLN A 241 21.26 17.51 -5.70
CA GLN A 241 21.34 18.95 -6.00
C GLN A 241 20.02 19.47 -6.55
N TYR A 242 19.42 18.76 -7.49
CA TYR A 242 18.10 19.09 -8.02
C TYR A 242 17.06 19.21 -6.90
N LEU A 243 17.05 18.28 -5.95
CA LEU A 243 16.14 18.37 -4.80
C LEU A 243 16.39 19.64 -3.97
N ASN A 244 17.65 19.91 -3.65
CA ASN A 244 18.01 21.06 -2.82
C ASN A 244 17.68 22.39 -3.51
N GLU A 245 17.95 22.52 -4.81
CA GLU A 245 17.58 23.72 -5.58
C GLU A 245 16.07 23.95 -5.57
N GLN A 246 15.27 22.89 -5.68
CA GLN A 246 13.81 23.00 -5.61
C GLN A 246 13.34 23.40 -4.20
N LEU A 247 13.97 22.88 -3.14
CA LEU A 247 13.68 23.28 -1.76
C LEU A 247 14.07 24.75 -1.50
N GLU A 248 15.22 25.20 -2.00
CA GLU A 248 15.66 26.59 -1.89
C GLU A 248 14.75 27.54 -2.68
N LEU A 249 14.26 27.14 -3.85
CA LEU A 249 13.27 27.90 -4.62
C LEU A 249 11.94 28.01 -3.86
N ASP A 250 11.48 26.93 -3.22
CA ASP A 250 10.31 26.96 -2.35
C ASP A 250 10.53 27.96 -1.20
N GLU A 251 11.69 27.93 -0.55
CA GLU A 251 12.06 28.84 0.54
C GLU A 251 12.20 30.31 0.10
N GLN A 252 12.80 30.57 -1.06
CA GLN A 252 12.96 31.93 -1.60
C GLN A 252 11.63 32.51 -2.08
N THR A 253 10.75 31.70 -2.64
CA THR A 253 9.37 32.10 -2.98
C THR A 253 8.60 32.49 -1.71
N VAL A 254 8.87 31.81 -0.60
CA VAL A 254 8.33 32.17 0.72
C VAL A 254 8.90 33.50 1.25
N LEU A 255 10.19 33.78 1.02
CA LEU A 255 10.86 35.00 1.50
C LEU A 255 10.58 36.25 0.65
N GLN A 256 10.37 36.14 -0.67
CA GLN A 256 10.14 37.28 -1.57
C GLN A 256 8.72 37.87 -1.48
N ASN A 257 7.74 37.11 -0.96
CA ASN A 257 6.36 37.55 -0.77
C ASN A 257 6.15 38.23 0.61
N GLY A 258 7.15 39.01 1.05
CA GLY A 258 7.17 39.65 2.36
C GLY A 258 5.88 40.40 2.72
N ASP A 259 5.37 40.09 3.91
CA ASP A 259 4.37 40.80 4.71
C ASP A 259 2.89 40.88 4.25
N GLU A 260 2.46 40.20 3.18
CA GLU A 260 1.01 40.06 2.87
C GLU A 260 0.53 38.63 2.51
N LEU A 261 1.32 37.61 2.84
CA LEU A 261 0.85 36.23 2.84
C LEU A 261 1.03 35.65 4.24
N ASP A 262 -0.10 35.59 4.94
CA ASP A 262 -0.37 34.82 6.16
C ASP A 262 0.39 33.48 6.13
N GLU A 263 0.93 33.03 7.27
CA GLU A 263 1.76 31.81 7.48
C GLU A 263 1.11 30.48 7.03
N SER A 264 0.01 30.57 6.27
CA SER A 264 -1.03 29.63 5.91
C SER A 264 -0.76 28.68 4.73
N LEU A 265 0.39 28.72 4.04
CA LEU A 265 0.61 27.86 2.84
C LEU A 265 1.96 27.14 2.77
N ARG A 266 2.36 26.57 3.91
CA ARG A 266 3.37 25.49 3.98
C ARG A 266 2.70 24.12 3.80
N GLY A 267 2.37 23.76 2.55
CA GLY A 267 1.87 22.43 2.21
C GLY A 267 0.45 22.13 2.70
N LEU A 268 0.07 20.84 2.67
CA LEU A 268 -1.29 20.38 2.99
C LEU A 268 -1.72 20.79 4.41
N ASP A 269 -0.86 20.66 5.42
CA ASP A 269 -1.23 20.93 6.81
C ASP A 269 -1.59 22.42 7.02
N ALA A 270 -0.82 23.33 6.42
CA ALA A 270 -1.11 24.76 6.49
C ALA A 270 -2.40 25.13 5.74
N LEU A 271 -2.65 24.50 4.58
CA LEU A 271 -3.91 24.66 3.84
C LEU A 271 -5.12 24.19 4.67
N LEU A 272 -4.96 23.11 5.45
CA LEU A 272 -6.00 22.61 6.34
C LEU A 272 -6.23 23.55 7.52
N ASP A 273 -5.18 24.06 8.15
CA ASP A 273 -5.29 25.01 9.27
C ASP A 273 -5.98 26.30 8.82
N ALA A 274 -5.61 26.84 7.66
CA ALA A 274 -6.27 27.99 7.04
C ALA A 274 -7.75 27.72 6.75
N GLY A 275 -8.03 26.52 6.25
CA GLY A 275 -9.38 26.06 5.97
C GLY A 275 -10.25 25.88 7.21
N LEU A 276 -9.67 25.40 8.31
CA LEU A 276 -10.34 25.26 9.61
C LEU A 276 -10.66 26.62 10.25
N ILE A 277 -9.77 27.61 10.09
CA ILE A 277 -9.97 28.98 10.61
C ILE A 277 -11.07 29.70 9.81
N ASN A 278 -11.01 29.62 8.48
CA ASN A 278 -11.86 30.43 7.60
C ASN A 278 -13.13 29.71 7.14
N GLY A 279 -13.23 28.39 7.34
CA GLY A 279 -14.31 27.53 6.81
C GLY A 279 -14.21 27.26 5.30
N PHE A 280 -13.19 27.82 4.63
CA PHE A 280 -12.92 27.61 3.21
C PHE A 280 -11.44 27.86 2.90
N VAL A 281 -10.98 27.34 1.75
CA VAL A 281 -9.66 27.62 1.16
C VAL A 281 -9.84 28.19 -0.25
N ARG A 282 -8.94 29.08 -0.70
CA ARG A 282 -9.05 29.68 -2.04
C ARG A 282 -8.54 28.72 -3.11
N GLY A 283 -9.10 28.77 -4.32
CA GLY A 283 -8.71 27.91 -5.45
C GLY A 283 -7.22 28.04 -5.79
N LYS A 284 -6.69 29.26 -5.79
CA LYS A 284 -5.25 29.53 -6.02
C LYS A 284 -4.34 28.85 -4.99
N ASP A 285 -4.77 28.78 -3.74
CA ASP A 285 -4.01 28.20 -2.63
C ASP A 285 -4.03 26.66 -2.71
N PHE A 286 -5.18 26.11 -3.09
CA PHE A 286 -5.35 24.70 -3.44
C PHE A 286 -4.45 24.30 -4.61
N GLU A 287 -4.40 25.09 -5.68
CA GLU A 287 -3.55 24.84 -6.85
C GLU A 287 -2.06 24.91 -6.50
N GLN A 288 -1.65 25.83 -5.61
CA GLN A 288 -0.27 25.93 -5.16
C GLN A 288 0.18 24.66 -4.43
N VAL A 289 -0.65 24.10 -3.55
CA VAL A 289 -0.36 22.83 -2.86
C VAL A 289 -0.34 21.66 -3.86
N VAL A 290 -1.20 21.67 -4.88
CA VAL A 290 -1.13 20.69 -5.98
C VAL A 290 0.20 20.80 -6.73
N ASN A 291 0.65 22.01 -7.04
CA ASN A 291 1.90 22.26 -7.75
C ASN A 291 3.13 21.84 -6.93
N GLN A 292 3.04 21.86 -5.60
CA GLN A 292 4.04 21.29 -4.70
C GLN A 292 4.07 19.75 -4.71
N GLY A 293 3.20 19.08 -5.48
CA GLY A 293 3.20 17.62 -5.68
C GLY A 293 2.13 16.85 -4.89
N TYR A 294 1.23 17.55 -4.20
CA TYR A 294 0.11 16.93 -3.48
C TYR A 294 -1.05 16.61 -4.44
N HIS A 295 -1.77 15.51 -4.20
CA HIS A 295 -2.82 15.07 -5.13
C HIS A 295 -4.13 15.87 -4.95
N PRO A 296 -4.69 16.47 -6.02
CA PRO A 296 -5.89 17.33 -5.93
C PRO A 296 -7.08 16.67 -5.25
N GLN A 297 -7.42 15.43 -5.60
CA GLN A 297 -8.58 14.76 -5.01
C GLN A 297 -8.34 14.36 -3.55
N LEU A 298 -7.09 14.13 -3.16
CA LEU A 298 -6.74 13.83 -1.77
C LEU A 298 -6.85 15.09 -0.92
N ILE A 299 -6.33 16.22 -1.42
CA ILE A 299 -6.51 17.52 -0.77
C ILE A 299 -8.01 17.82 -0.61
N ARG A 300 -8.83 17.63 -1.67
CA ARG A 300 -10.28 17.83 -1.60
C ARG A 300 -10.95 16.92 -0.58
N HIS A 301 -10.61 15.63 -0.57
CA HIS A 301 -11.19 14.69 0.38
C HIS A 301 -10.90 15.08 1.83
N VAL A 302 -9.66 15.48 2.13
CA VAL A 302 -9.22 15.88 3.47
C VAL A 302 -9.87 17.19 3.92
N LEU A 303 -10.13 18.12 2.99
CA LEU A 303 -10.89 19.34 3.22
C LEU A 303 -12.39 19.04 3.46
N GLU A 304 -12.99 18.16 2.64
CA GLU A 304 -14.40 17.75 2.74
C GLU A 304 -14.70 17.02 4.06
N GLU A 305 -13.82 16.12 4.51
CA GLU A 305 -13.94 15.44 5.81
C GLU A 305 -13.95 16.43 6.99
N ARG A 306 -13.30 17.59 6.84
CA ARG A 306 -13.25 18.66 7.84
C ARG A 306 -14.30 19.75 7.62
N GLY A 307 -15.18 19.58 6.64
CA GLY A 307 -16.24 20.53 6.31
C GLY A 307 -15.76 21.82 5.63
N ILE A 308 -14.55 21.81 5.09
CA ILE A 308 -13.89 22.97 4.49
C ILE A 308 -14.15 22.97 2.97
N LYS A 309 -14.62 24.09 2.42
CA LYS A 309 -14.90 24.21 0.98
C LYS A 309 -13.74 24.83 0.22
N VAL A 310 -13.50 24.38 -1.02
CA VAL A 310 -12.62 25.10 -1.96
C VAL A 310 -13.45 26.15 -2.69
N ASN A 311 -13.08 27.41 -2.53
CA ASN A 311 -13.73 28.54 -3.18
C ASN A 311 -12.88 28.97 -4.38
N TRP A 312 -13.34 28.62 -5.59
CA TRP A 312 -12.68 28.94 -6.85
C TRP A 312 -12.78 30.43 -7.16
#